data_AF-A0A846C0U0-F1
#
_entry.id   AF-A0A846C0U0-F1
#
_cell.length_a   1.000
_cell.length_b   1.000
_cell.length_c   1.000
_cell.angle_alpha   90.00
_cell.angle_beta   90.00
_cell.angle_gamma   90.00
#
_symmetry.space_group_name_H-M   'P 1'
#
loop_
_entity.id
_entity.type
_entity.pdbx_description
1 polymer ?
#
loop_
_entity_poly.entity_id
_entity_poly.type
_entity_poly.pdbx_seq_one_letter_code
_entity_poly.pdbx_strand_id
1 'polypeptide(L)'
;MSSKFTEIKDIEEIAQQAHLGADVSEHFTGHLQAKQQINIALPLELLQSIDAECQRQNINRQDWIKLVCAEKIREVQASRISKAV
;
A
#
# COMPACT_ATOMS: atom_id res chain seq x y z
N MET A 1 20.57 29.45 -20.46
CA MET A 1 20.90 28.98 -19.10
C MET A 1 19.70 29.23 -18.20
N SER A 2 18.97 28.19 -17.78
CA SER A 2 18.20 28.13 -16.52
C SER A 2 17.28 26.89 -16.57
N SER A 3 17.81 25.68 -16.34
CA SER A 3 16.95 24.52 -16.03
C SER A 3 17.23 23.94 -14.63
N LYS A 4 18.27 24.41 -13.94
CA LYS A 4 18.63 23.93 -12.60
C LYS A 4 17.75 24.50 -11.48
N PHE A 5 17.07 25.63 -11.69
CA PHE A 5 16.27 26.27 -10.63
C PHE A 5 14.83 25.75 -10.52
N THR A 6 14.31 25.11 -11.57
CA THR A 6 12.98 24.50 -11.56
C THR A 6 13.00 23.16 -10.82
N GLU A 7 14.03 22.32 -11.04
CA GLU A 7 14.18 21.00 -10.39
C GLU A 7 14.39 21.08 -8.87
N ILE A 8 15.09 22.12 -8.37
CA ILE A 8 15.42 22.23 -6.94
C ILE A 8 14.18 22.54 -6.08
N LYS A 9 13.23 23.31 -6.61
CA LYS A 9 11.96 23.59 -5.91
C LYS A 9 11.09 22.34 -5.79
N ASP A 10 11.09 21.49 -6.82
CA ASP A 10 10.33 20.24 -6.81
C ASP A 10 10.86 19.29 -5.73
N ILE A 11 12.18 19.19 -5.52
CA ILE A 11 12.77 18.27 -4.54
C ILE A 11 12.47 18.67 -3.09
N GLU A 12 12.57 19.96 -2.75
CA GLU A 12 12.24 20.45 -1.40
C GLU A 12 10.76 20.26 -1.09
N GLU A 13 9.89 20.49 -2.07
CA GLU A 13 8.45 20.29 -1.95
C GLU A 13 8.10 18.80 -1.79
N ILE A 14 8.71 17.92 -2.59
CA ILE A 14 8.56 16.46 -2.45
C ILE A 14 9.04 16.00 -1.07
N ALA A 15 10.17 16.51 -0.57
CA ALA A 15 10.68 16.16 0.75
C ALA A 15 9.73 16.63 1.87
N GLN A 16 9.13 17.81 1.72
CA GLN A 16 8.15 18.33 2.68
C GLN A 16 6.85 17.50 2.66
N GLN A 17 6.35 17.13 1.48
CA GLN A 17 5.19 16.24 1.34
C GLN A 17 5.45 14.87 1.98
N ALA A 18 6.64 14.30 1.75
CA ALA A 18 7.06 13.05 2.37
C ALA A 18 7.10 13.14 3.91
N HIS A 19 7.61 14.25 4.44
CA HIS A 19 7.67 14.51 5.88
C HIS A 19 6.27 14.60 6.52
N LEU A 20 5.29 15.11 5.77
CA LEU A 20 3.88 15.18 6.18
C LEU A 20 3.13 13.85 6.01
N GLY A 21 3.82 12.78 5.57
CA GLY A 21 3.24 11.45 5.36
C GLY A 21 2.48 11.30 4.05
N ALA A 22 2.61 12.25 3.11
CA ALA A 22 2.03 12.11 1.78
C ALA A 22 2.77 11.04 0.97
N ASP A 23 2.04 10.37 0.10
CA ASP A 23 2.62 9.38 -0.79
C ASP A 23 3.35 10.07 -1.96
N VAL A 24 4.67 10.13 -1.85
CA VAL A 24 5.56 10.72 -2.86
C VAL A 24 6.19 9.68 -3.78
N SER A 25 5.77 8.42 -3.68
CA SER A 25 6.38 7.28 -4.39
C SER A 25 6.41 7.46 -5.91
N GLU A 26 5.45 8.21 -6.46
CA GLU A 26 5.38 8.56 -7.88
C GLU A 26 6.63 9.31 -8.35
N HIS A 27 7.12 10.27 -7.57
CA HIS A 27 8.29 11.08 -7.91
C HIS A 27 9.60 10.28 -7.95
N PHE A 28 9.66 9.14 -7.26
CA PHE A 28 10.86 8.30 -7.17
C PHE A 28 10.80 7.06 -8.05
N THR A 29 9.60 6.54 -8.33
CA THR A 29 9.44 5.29 -9.07
C THR A 29 9.00 5.50 -10.52
N GLY A 30 8.45 6.67 -10.86
CA GLY A 30 7.83 6.92 -12.17
C GLY A 30 6.61 6.05 -12.47
N HIS A 31 6.15 5.28 -11.48
CA HIS A 31 5.00 4.39 -11.58
C HIS A 31 3.92 4.94 -10.64
N LEU A 32 2.89 5.51 -11.23
CA LEU A 32 1.70 5.93 -10.50
C LEU A 32 0.97 4.66 -10.06
N GLN A 33 1.26 4.18 -8.85
CA GLN A 33 0.45 3.14 -8.23
C GLN A 33 -0.89 3.79 -7.87
N ALA A 34 -1.84 3.78 -8.81
CA ALA A 34 -3.18 4.30 -8.58
C ALA A 34 -3.77 3.59 -7.36
N LYS A 35 -3.90 4.32 -6.25
CA LYS A 35 -4.50 3.83 -5.02
C LYS A 35 -5.99 4.17 -5.05
N GLN A 36 -6.83 3.16 -5.20
CA GLN A 36 -8.27 3.32 -5.05
C GLN A 36 -8.67 3.01 -3.61
N GLN A 37 -9.27 3.98 -2.92
CA GLN A 37 -9.92 3.73 -1.64
C GLN A 37 -11.23 3.00 -1.89
N ILE A 38 -11.44 1.90 -1.16
CA ILE A 38 -12.68 1.11 -1.19
C ILE A 38 -13.34 1.17 0.17
N ASN A 39 -14.67 1.33 0.18
CA ASN A 39 -15.49 1.22 1.38
C ASN A 39 -16.16 -0.16 1.37
N ILE A 40 -15.84 -0.99 2.35
CA ILE A 40 -16.38 -2.34 2.47
C ILE A 40 -17.08 -2.51 3.81
N ALA A 41 -18.24 -3.15 3.81
CA ALA A 41 -18.91 -3.58 5.03
C ALA A 41 -18.41 -5.00 5.39
N LEU A 42 -17.95 -5.18 6.62
CA LEU A 42 -17.51 -6.46 7.15
C LEU A 42 -18.37 -6.83 8.37
N PRO A 43 -18.66 -8.13 8.60
CA PRO A 43 -19.29 -8.57 9.82
C PRO A 43 -18.50 -8.13 11.07
N LEU A 44 -19.21 -7.77 12.14
CA LEU A 44 -18.58 -7.25 13.37
C LEU A 44 -17.56 -8.24 13.97
N GLU A 45 -17.92 -9.52 14.02
CA GLU A 45 -17.03 -10.57 14.56
C GLU A 45 -15.74 -10.72 13.74
N LEU A 46 -15.83 -10.51 12.42
CA LEU A 46 -14.66 -10.53 11.55
C LEU A 46 -13.77 -9.32 11.81
N LEU A 47 -14.36 -8.13 11.97
CA LEU A 47 -13.60 -6.92 12.33
C LEU A 47 -12.87 -7.09 13.66
N GLN A 48 -13.53 -7.64 14.68
CA GLN A 48 -12.92 -7.93 15.97
C GLN A 48 -11.74 -8.92 15.87
N SER A 49 -11.90 -9.95 15.03
CA SER A 49 -10.85 -10.93 14.78
C SER A 49 -9.63 -10.31 14.09
N ILE A 50 -9.86 -9.45 13.09
CA ILE A 50 -8.81 -8.69 12.40
C ILE A 50 -8.10 -7.77 13.39
N ASP A 51 -8.84 -7.05 14.24
CA ASP A 51 -8.27 -6.11 15.20
C ASP A 51 -7.39 -6.80 16.25
N ALA A 52 -7.84 -7.94 16.76
CA ALA A 52 -7.04 -8.75 17.67
C ALA A 52 -5.71 -9.18 17.02
N GLU A 53 -5.72 -9.54 15.73
CA GLU A 53 -4.51 -9.95 15.03
C GLU A 53 -3.57 -8.77 14.72
N CYS A 54 -4.14 -7.63 14.34
CA CYS A 54 -3.39 -6.38 14.16
C CYS A 54 -2.67 -5.97 15.45
N GLN A 55 -3.33 -6.10 16.61
CA GLN A 55 -2.74 -5.83 17.92
C GLN A 55 -1.59 -6.79 18.24
N ARG A 56 -1.76 -8.09 17.99
CA ARG A 56 -0.71 -9.10 18.23
C ARG A 56 0.56 -8.83 17.41
N GLN A 57 0.38 -8.40 16.16
CA GLN A 57 1.48 -8.17 15.23
C GLN A 57 2.02 -6.73 15.26
N ASN A 58 1.42 -5.85 16.07
CA ASN A 58 1.74 -4.42 16.13
C ASN A 58 1.75 -3.76 14.74
N ILE A 59 0.71 -4.01 13.96
CA ILE A 59 0.53 -3.53 12.58
C ILE A 59 -0.84 -2.88 12.43
N ASN A 60 -0.96 -1.87 11.57
CA ASN A 60 -2.27 -1.26 11.31
C ASN A 60 -3.15 -2.18 10.44
N ARG A 61 -4.47 -1.96 10.54
CA ARG A 61 -5.47 -2.77 9.85
C ARG A 61 -5.28 -2.80 8.33
N GLN A 62 -4.94 -1.67 7.73
CA GLN A 62 -4.80 -1.57 6.28
C GLN A 62 -3.61 -2.40 5.78
N ASP A 63 -2.47 -2.32 6.46
CA ASP A 63 -1.27 -3.06 6.07
C ASP A 63 -1.41 -4.55 6.35
N TRP A 64 -2.09 -4.92 7.43
CA TRP A 64 -2.45 -6.32 7.68
C TRP A 64 -3.33 -6.89 6.57
N ILE A 65 -4.38 -6.16 6.16
CA ILE A 65 -5.26 -6.58 5.05
C ILE A 65 -4.46 -6.74 3.74
N LYS A 66 -3.59 -5.79 3.41
CA LYS A 66 -2.72 -5.88 2.21
C LYS A 66 -1.87 -7.15 2.24
N LEU A 67 -1.25 -7.44 3.39
CA LEU A 67 -0.39 -8.60 3.57
C LEU A 67 -1.15 -9.91 3.35
N VAL A 68 -2.30 -10.06 4.01
CA VAL A 68 -3.14 -11.26 3.91
C VAL A 68 -3.69 -11.44 2.49
N CYS A 69 -4.13 -10.36 1.84
CA CYS A 69 -4.58 -10.43 0.44
C CYS A 69 -3.44 -10.87 -0.49
N ALA A 70 -2.23 -10.33 -0.33
CA ALA A 70 -1.08 -10.70 -1.15
C ALA A 70 -0.67 -12.17 -0.94
N GLU A 71 -0.75 -12.69 0.28
CA GLU A 71 -0.53 -14.10 0.59
C GLU A 71 -1.59 -15.00 -0.07
N LYS A 72 -2.88 -14.69 0.10
CA LYS A 72 -3.96 -15.48 -0.48
C LYS A 72 -3.99 -15.46 -2.00
N ILE A 73 -3.65 -14.33 -2.63
CA ILE A 73 -3.50 -14.27 -4.10
C ILE A 73 -2.39 -15.22 -4.56
N ARG A 74 -1.22 -15.22 -3.88
CA ARG A 74 -0.11 -16.12 -4.22
C ARG A 74 -0.49 -17.59 -4.07
N GLU A 75 -1.16 -17.96 -2.98
CA GLU A 75 -1.67 -19.33 -2.77
C GLU A 75 -2.62 -19.75 -3.91
N VAL A 76 -3.59 -18.89 -4.26
CA VAL A 76 -4.56 -19.16 -5.33
C VAL A 76 -3.85 -19.32 -6.67
N GLN A 77 -2.90 -18.45 -7.00
CA GLN A 77 -2.12 -18.53 -8.23
C GLN A 77 -1.30 -19.81 -8.31
N ALA A 78 -0.61 -20.19 -7.22
CA ALA A 78 0.15 -21.44 -7.15
C ALA A 78 -0.75 -22.67 -7.35
N SER A 79 -1.95 -22.67 -6.75
CA SER A 79 -2.91 -23.76 -6.90
C SER A 79 -3.44 -23.93 -8.33
N ARG A 80 -3.53 -22.84 -9.10
CA ARG A 80 -3.99 -22.87 -10.50
C ARG A 80 -2.91 -23.42 -11.43
N ILE A 81 -1.65 -23.07 -11.20
CA ILE A 81 -0.51 -23.60 -11.96
C ILE A 81 -0.40 -25.11 -11.74
N SER A 82 -0.52 -25.58 -10.49
CA SER A 82 -0.48 -27.01 -10.17
C SER A 82 -1.62 -27.84 -10.77
N LYS A 83 -2.74 -27.22 -11.16
CA LYS A 83 -3.86 -27.90 -11.83
C LYS A 83 -3.76 -27.88 -13.35
N ALA A 84 -2.84 -27.08 -13.90
CA ALA A 84 -2.64 -26.93 -15.34
C ALA A 84 -1.48 -27.77 -15.89
N VAL A 85 -0.72 -28.43 -15.01
CA VAL A 85 0.36 -29.40 -15.30
C VAL A 85 -0.15 -30.80 -14.99
#